data_AF-A0A1Q5RZA8-F1
#
_entry.id   AF-A0A1Q5RZA8-F1
#
_cell.length_a   1.000
_cell.length_b   1.000
_cell.length_c   1.000
_cell.angle_alpha   90.00
_cell.angle_beta   90.00
_cell.angle_gamma   90.00
#
_symmetry.space_group_name_H-M   'P 1'
#
loop_
_entity.id
_entity.type
_entity.pdbx_description
1 polymer ?
#
loop_
_entity_poly.entity_id
_entity_poly.type
_entity_poly.pdbx_seq_one_letter_code
_entity_poly.pdbx_strand_id
1 'polypeptide(L)'
;MRPLRQTVPLGTGETPASFVSRLAIRYAPSAREFCLDFGTTFQKVVDGDPEALAIVAAKGGVEPASLAASAFVKIGERRYHWHGEELVRGSLRRAAVAICPKCLSEDIAAAPHLRPELAPYQRAIWQIAAIRTCPVHNTPFVVLEKDLTPQLLHDWSHHVAKALPKLDQLVANAEARPLSGLETYVTDRVGHGPVGGRLLDTFPLHVAIAACELFGAVAAFGRRPNLKQLTDEEWRQAGGAGFDIFAGGSSTVHAFLEKLRDTYAYSRSGNEGPQALLGRIYQVLEFGREDKSYDQLRDLVGDFIRSRLPVGPGDIVFGKPVEQRVLHSIRTLSIETGLHPKRLRKLLQASGTLPEGSDGLVDGNCLFDAQRGYTLAAQASASAFSLREAGKYLNAPRVQRDRLYRAGIIVPRIKGSAHCAADQFAPEDLDAFLASLLDSARLVATAGDGQVTIPQAAKLAFCMSEDIVRLVLDGKLQRKWRIASERGYMSLLLDLDEVRALVRGPDHGGLTCLQIRDKLSTTAKVAAALIKHGHLKSITVVNPINRCPTVVVPAEEVARFEREYVSLFALARQRGRHFRAVKKELQDAGVEPVFNPRKIGATFYRRRHLYPDAGV
;
A
#
# COMPACT_ATOMS: atom_id res chain seq x y z
N MET A 1 71.58 11.39 3.42
CA MET A 1 71.83 12.36 4.52
C MET A 1 72.31 11.60 5.75
N ARG A 2 73.19 12.16 6.58
CA ARG A 2 73.58 11.51 7.85
C ARG A 2 72.45 11.68 8.91
N PRO A 3 72.14 10.63 9.70
CA PRO A 3 71.22 10.74 10.84
C PRO A 3 71.70 11.76 11.88
N LEU A 4 70.77 12.22 12.71
CA LEU A 4 71.07 13.05 13.88
C LEU A 4 71.89 12.27 14.92
N ARG A 5 72.71 12.97 15.72
CA ARG A 5 73.57 12.32 16.72
C ARG A 5 72.79 11.64 17.85
N GLN A 6 71.68 12.24 18.27
CA GLN A 6 70.73 11.67 19.21
C GLN A 6 69.37 11.53 18.52
N THR A 7 68.88 10.31 18.36
CA THR A 7 67.56 10.03 17.77
C THR A 7 66.63 9.45 18.82
N VAL A 8 65.41 9.11 18.41
CA VAL A 8 64.44 8.36 19.20
C VAL A 8 63.95 7.17 18.37
N PRO A 9 63.62 6.02 18.98
CA PRO A 9 63.05 4.90 18.26
C PRO A 9 61.66 5.25 17.75
N LEU A 10 61.32 4.81 16.53
CA LEU A 10 59.98 4.94 15.96
C LEU A 10 59.00 4.07 16.76
N GLY A 11 57.95 4.69 17.30
CA GLY A 11 56.91 3.99 18.03
C GLY A 11 56.01 3.14 17.12
N THR A 12 55.37 2.11 17.69
CA THR A 12 54.46 1.25 16.92
C THR A 12 53.21 2.03 16.53
N GLY A 13 52.97 2.20 15.23
CA GLY A 13 51.86 3.00 14.73
C GLY A 13 52.06 4.52 14.93
N GLU A 14 53.27 4.98 15.22
CA GLU A 14 53.56 6.40 15.45
C GLU A 14 53.34 7.25 14.19
N THR A 15 52.62 8.37 14.31
CA THR A 15 52.45 9.28 13.17
C THR A 15 53.76 10.00 12.82
N PRO A 16 54.01 10.32 11.54
CA PRO A 16 55.19 11.10 11.16
C PRO A 16 55.29 12.46 11.86
N ALA A 17 54.14 13.10 12.11
CA ALA A 17 54.09 14.36 12.83
C ALA A 17 54.55 14.21 14.29
N SER A 18 54.13 13.14 14.98
CA SER A 18 54.61 12.80 16.32
C SER A 18 56.11 12.52 16.33
N PHE A 19 56.59 11.75 15.36
CA PHE A 19 58.00 11.40 15.27
C PHE A 19 58.88 12.65 15.11
N VAL A 20 58.50 13.57 14.22
CA VAL A 20 59.15 14.88 14.09
C VAL A 20 59.07 15.69 15.38
N SER A 21 57.89 15.73 16.01
CA SER A 21 57.69 16.47 17.27
C SER A 21 58.62 15.98 18.39
N ARG A 22 58.83 14.66 18.53
CA ARG A 22 59.80 14.09 19.48
C ARG A 22 61.24 14.45 19.14
N LEU A 23 61.61 14.40 17.85
CA LEU A 23 62.94 14.82 17.42
C LEU A 23 63.16 16.32 17.70
N ALA A 24 62.17 17.16 17.40
CA ALA A 24 62.23 18.60 17.55
C ALA A 24 62.49 19.03 18.99
N ILE A 25 61.88 18.39 20.00
CA ILE A 25 62.12 18.66 21.43
C ILE A 25 63.63 18.67 21.81
N ARG A 26 64.48 17.95 21.08
CA ARG A 26 65.94 17.93 21.32
C ARG A 26 66.72 19.01 20.58
N TYR A 27 66.21 19.52 19.46
CA TYR A 27 67.02 20.25 18.48
C TYR A 27 66.47 21.62 18.09
N ALA A 28 65.16 21.85 18.26
CA ALA A 28 64.51 23.06 17.78
C ALA A 28 63.40 23.52 18.74
N PRO A 29 63.06 24.82 18.76
CA PRO A 29 61.93 25.34 19.51
C PRO A 29 60.56 24.76 19.08
N SER A 30 60.43 24.26 17.85
CA SER A 30 59.20 23.61 17.35
C SER A 30 59.47 22.59 16.24
N ALA A 31 58.51 21.70 16.00
CA ALA A 31 58.51 20.78 14.85
C ALA A 31 58.57 21.52 13.50
N ARG A 32 58.02 22.75 13.43
CA ARG A 32 58.07 23.58 12.23
C ARG A 32 59.48 24.04 11.91
N GLU A 33 60.16 24.62 12.89
CA GLU A 33 61.55 25.09 12.72
C GLU A 33 62.49 23.92 12.45
N PHE A 34 62.31 22.79 13.16
CA PHE A 34 63.05 21.57 12.89
C PHE A 34 62.96 21.12 11.42
N CYS A 35 61.76 21.12 10.83
CA CYS A 35 61.60 20.76 9.43
C CYS A 35 62.26 21.76 8.47
N LEU A 36 62.18 23.06 8.79
CA LEU A 36 62.77 24.12 7.97
C LEU A 36 64.30 24.00 7.90
N ASP A 37 64.95 23.66 9.01
CA ASP A 37 66.40 23.42 9.08
C ASP A 37 66.88 22.30 8.14
N PHE A 38 65.98 21.40 7.75
CA PHE A 38 66.26 20.30 6.81
C PHE A 38 65.63 20.49 5.42
N GLY A 39 65.21 21.71 5.08
CA GLY A 39 64.73 22.05 3.74
C GLY A 39 63.35 21.50 3.40
N THR A 40 62.53 21.19 4.40
CA THR A 40 61.12 20.78 4.22
C THR A 40 60.20 21.59 5.14
N THR A 41 58.90 21.31 5.13
CA THR A 41 57.94 21.94 6.05
C THR A 41 57.22 20.90 6.88
N PHE A 42 56.86 21.26 8.10
CA PHE A 42 56.11 20.34 8.97
C PHE A 42 54.74 19.99 8.39
N GLN A 43 54.11 20.91 7.65
CA GLN A 43 52.84 20.62 6.99
C GLN A 43 52.99 19.54 5.92
N LYS A 44 54.10 19.51 5.16
CA LYS A 44 54.37 18.42 4.21
C LYS A 44 54.46 17.07 4.92
N VAL A 45 55.10 17.00 6.08
CA VAL A 45 55.15 15.79 6.91
C VAL A 45 53.76 15.37 7.40
N VAL A 46 52.96 16.32 7.90
CA VAL A 46 51.58 16.10 8.37
C VAL A 46 50.65 15.61 7.25
N ASP A 47 50.88 16.09 6.03
CA ASP A 47 50.15 15.74 4.81
C ASP A 47 50.70 14.46 4.14
N GLY A 48 51.73 13.83 4.72
CA GLY A 48 52.29 12.56 4.24
C GLY A 48 53.07 12.66 2.93
N ASP A 49 53.66 13.82 2.64
CA ASP A 49 54.47 14.07 1.44
C ASP A 49 55.68 13.12 1.37
N PRO A 50 55.84 12.32 0.30
CA PRO A 50 56.90 11.30 0.24
C PRO A 50 58.32 11.85 0.40
N GLU A 51 58.61 13.02 -0.17
CA GLU A 51 59.94 13.65 -0.08
C GLU A 51 60.22 14.14 1.35
N ALA A 52 59.25 14.81 1.98
CA ALA A 52 59.36 15.24 3.36
C ALA A 52 59.53 14.06 4.32
N LEU A 53 58.77 12.98 4.13
CA LEU A 53 58.91 11.75 4.91
C LEU A 53 60.28 11.11 4.74
N ALA A 54 60.82 11.08 3.51
CA ALA A 54 62.17 10.55 3.25
C ALA A 54 63.27 11.38 3.96
N ILE A 55 63.13 12.72 3.97
CA ILE A 55 64.05 13.61 4.71
C ILE A 55 64.00 13.31 6.20
N VAL A 56 62.81 13.26 6.79
CA VAL A 56 62.61 13.00 8.21
C VAL A 56 63.12 11.60 8.59
N ALA A 57 62.81 10.58 7.80
CA ALA A 57 63.26 9.22 8.03
C ALA A 57 64.79 9.13 8.03
N ALA A 58 65.45 9.75 7.05
CA ALA A 58 66.91 9.80 6.98
C ALA A 58 67.54 10.54 8.18
N LYS A 59 66.90 11.60 8.69
CA LYS A 59 67.38 12.34 9.86
C LYS A 59 67.12 11.61 11.18
N GLY A 60 65.97 10.96 11.30
CA GLY A 60 65.61 10.13 12.45
C GLY A 60 66.32 8.78 12.50
N GLY A 61 66.99 8.37 11.42
CA GLY A 61 67.68 7.08 11.33
C GLY A 61 66.72 5.89 11.23
N VAL A 62 65.56 6.09 10.59
CA VAL A 62 64.51 5.08 10.44
C VAL A 62 64.25 4.77 8.97
N GLU A 63 63.65 3.62 8.72
CA GLU A 63 63.30 3.17 7.37
C GLU A 63 62.09 3.96 6.83
N PRO A 64 62.15 4.55 5.62
CA PRO A 64 61.08 5.41 5.11
C PRO A 64 59.71 4.73 5.02
N ALA A 65 59.62 3.45 4.64
CA ALA A 65 58.33 2.76 4.55
C ALA A 65 57.70 2.55 5.94
N SER A 66 58.51 2.25 6.95
CA SER A 66 58.07 2.16 8.34
C SER A 66 57.44 3.46 8.85
N LEU A 67 58.03 4.62 8.52
CA LEU A 67 57.45 5.93 8.86
C LEU A 67 56.17 6.21 8.06
N ALA A 68 56.18 5.89 6.76
CA ALA A 68 55.05 6.10 5.86
C ALA A 68 53.84 5.22 6.19
N ALA A 69 54.03 4.04 6.78
CA ALA A 69 52.96 3.11 7.13
C ALA A 69 51.88 3.73 8.05
N SER A 70 52.26 4.72 8.87
CA SER A 70 51.37 5.43 9.79
C SER A 70 51.03 6.86 9.33
N ALA A 71 51.38 7.22 8.10
CA ALA A 71 51.14 8.54 7.53
C ALA A 71 49.71 8.66 6.99
N PHE A 72 49.05 9.76 7.31
CA PHE A 72 47.81 10.17 6.64
C PHE A 72 48.17 10.97 5.39
N VAL A 73 48.11 10.34 4.22
CA VAL A 73 48.53 10.95 2.96
C VAL A 73 47.41 11.82 2.41
N LYS A 74 47.68 13.10 2.16
CA LYS A 74 46.71 14.02 1.56
C LYS A 74 46.62 13.76 0.06
N ILE A 75 45.41 13.45 -0.41
CA ILE A 75 45.13 13.11 -1.81
C ILE A 75 44.29 14.16 -2.54
N GLY A 76 43.87 15.21 -1.83
CA GLY A 76 43.07 16.30 -2.39
C GLY A 76 42.73 17.35 -1.34
N GLU A 77 41.84 18.28 -1.70
CA GLU A 77 41.37 19.28 -0.75
C GLU A 77 40.58 18.61 0.39
N ARG A 78 41.14 18.62 1.60
CA ARG A 78 40.54 18.06 2.82
C ARG A 78 40.24 16.54 2.74
N ARG A 79 40.92 15.82 1.83
CA ARG A 79 40.82 14.36 1.62
C ARG A 79 42.15 13.69 1.93
N TYR A 80 42.07 12.56 2.63
CA TYR A 80 43.23 11.83 3.14
C TYR A 80 43.06 10.33 2.92
N HIS A 81 44.17 9.65 2.71
CA HIS A 81 44.24 8.20 2.57
C HIS A 81 45.08 7.60 3.71
N TRP A 82 44.57 6.54 4.35
CA TRP A 82 45.27 5.82 5.41
C TRP A 82 44.78 4.36 5.48
N HIS A 83 45.72 3.39 5.47
CA HIS A 83 45.43 1.94 5.43
C HIS A 83 44.35 1.50 4.41
N GLY A 84 44.41 2.02 3.19
CA GLY A 84 43.44 1.68 2.14
C GLY A 84 42.10 2.38 2.26
N GLU A 85 41.91 3.22 3.29
CA GLU A 85 40.66 3.92 3.55
C GLU A 85 40.77 5.41 3.21
N GLU A 86 39.68 5.95 2.69
CA GLU A 86 39.54 7.37 2.38
C GLU A 86 38.79 8.11 3.50
N LEU A 87 39.42 9.18 3.99
CA LEU A 87 38.98 9.99 5.11
C LEU A 87 38.88 11.47 4.72
N VAL A 88 37.95 12.18 5.36
CA VAL A 88 37.81 13.64 5.23
C VAL A 88 38.36 14.35 6.45
N ARG A 89 38.69 15.65 6.34
CA ARG A 89 39.16 16.46 7.48
C ARG A 89 38.26 16.34 8.72
N GLY A 90 36.94 16.27 8.53
CA GLY A 90 35.97 16.14 9.63
C GLY A 90 36.04 14.81 10.39
N SER A 91 36.59 13.76 9.77
CA SER A 91 36.80 12.45 10.38
C SER A 91 38.10 12.36 11.17
N LEU A 92 38.91 13.43 11.16
CA LEU A 92 40.25 13.46 11.75
C LEU A 92 40.40 14.52 12.85
N ARG A 93 41.12 14.20 13.92
CA ARG A 93 41.51 15.12 15.01
C ARG A 93 42.70 15.99 14.64
N ARG A 94 42.52 16.84 13.64
CA ARG A 94 43.61 17.71 13.13
C ARG A 94 43.86 18.97 13.99
N ALA A 95 42.98 19.33 14.91
CA ALA A 95 43.09 20.55 15.72
C ALA A 95 42.97 20.32 17.24
N ALA A 96 43.17 19.07 17.68
CA ALA A 96 43.12 18.70 19.08
C ALA A 96 44.19 17.65 19.39
N VAL A 97 44.72 17.69 20.62
CA VAL A 97 45.67 16.68 21.10
C VAL A 97 44.92 15.73 22.04
N ALA A 98 44.69 14.51 21.56
CA ALA A 98 44.12 13.42 22.34
C ALA A 98 45.24 12.45 22.78
N ILE A 99 45.12 11.95 24.01
CA ILE A 99 46.07 11.00 24.60
C ILE A 99 45.34 9.88 25.34
N CYS A 100 45.99 8.73 25.47
CA CYS A 100 45.65 7.75 26.51
C CYS A 100 46.70 7.86 27.64
N PRO A 101 46.32 8.29 28.86
CA PRO A 101 47.27 8.41 29.97
C PRO A 101 48.01 7.10 30.29
N LYS A 102 47.32 5.96 30.18
CA LYS A 102 47.91 4.62 30.43
C LYS A 102 48.95 4.26 29.36
N CYS A 103 48.69 4.51 28.07
CA CYS A 103 49.72 4.35 27.03
C CYS A 103 50.95 5.23 27.28
N LEU A 104 50.75 6.49 27.67
CA LEU A 104 51.87 7.40 27.96
C LEU A 104 52.75 6.87 29.11
N SER A 105 52.12 6.38 30.18
CA SER A 105 52.81 5.79 31.34
C SER A 105 53.60 4.54 30.93
N GLU A 106 53.00 3.65 30.14
CA GLU A 106 53.67 2.46 29.61
C GLU A 106 54.83 2.80 28.66
N ASP A 107 54.65 3.79 27.77
CA ASP A 107 55.70 4.22 26.85
C ASP A 107 56.92 4.78 27.62
N ILE A 108 56.69 5.55 28.69
CA ILE A 108 57.75 6.06 29.58
C ILE A 108 58.44 4.91 30.32
N ALA A 109 57.67 3.99 30.89
CA ALA A 109 58.22 2.84 31.63
C ALA A 109 59.05 1.91 30.72
N ALA A 110 58.64 1.75 29.45
CA ALA A 110 59.34 0.93 28.47
C ALA A 110 60.63 1.56 27.93
N ALA A 111 60.84 2.87 28.12
CA ALA A 111 61.99 3.61 27.60
C ALA A 111 62.74 4.40 28.70
N PRO A 112 63.28 3.74 29.75
CA PRO A 112 63.90 4.41 30.90
C PRO A 112 65.19 5.19 30.55
N HIS A 113 65.75 4.94 29.36
CA HIS A 113 66.94 5.63 28.84
C HIS A 113 66.60 6.94 28.10
N LEU A 114 65.31 7.21 27.84
CA LEU A 114 64.85 8.46 27.25
C LEU A 114 64.33 9.41 28.33
N ARG A 115 64.37 10.72 28.05
CA ARG A 115 63.65 11.69 28.88
C ARG A 115 62.15 11.44 28.75
N PRO A 116 61.35 11.61 29.82
CA PRO A 116 59.91 11.36 29.77
C PRO A 116 59.16 12.07 28.64
N GLU A 117 59.56 13.29 28.27
CA GLU A 117 58.97 14.06 27.16
C GLU A 117 59.29 13.52 25.76
N LEU A 118 60.17 12.52 25.66
CA LEU A 118 60.58 11.91 24.41
C LEU A 118 60.14 10.45 24.28
N ALA A 119 59.60 9.84 25.33
CA ALA A 119 59.21 8.44 25.31
C ALA A 119 57.82 8.22 24.69
N PRO A 120 56.76 8.95 25.08
CA PRO A 120 55.44 8.81 24.48
C PRO A 120 55.40 9.25 23.02
N TYR A 121 54.48 8.66 22.27
CA TYR A 121 54.22 9.00 20.89
C TYR A 121 52.74 8.88 20.54
N GLN A 122 52.31 9.65 19.53
CA GLN A 122 50.95 9.58 19.03
C GLN A 122 50.77 8.39 18.10
N ARG A 123 49.95 7.43 18.52
CA ARG A 123 49.48 6.35 17.65
C ARG A 123 48.49 6.90 16.62
N ALA A 124 48.62 6.50 15.35
CA ALA A 124 47.84 7.01 14.23
C ALA A 124 46.32 6.85 14.43
N ILE A 125 45.88 5.76 15.06
CA ILE A 125 44.47 5.50 15.37
C ILE A 125 43.83 6.61 16.23
N TRP A 126 44.62 7.33 17.05
CA TRP A 126 44.12 8.44 17.88
C TRP A 126 43.70 9.67 17.05
N GLN A 127 44.15 9.76 15.79
CA GLN A 127 43.73 10.80 14.87
C GLN A 127 42.32 10.57 14.32
N ILE A 128 41.74 9.36 14.43
CA ILE A 128 40.37 9.11 13.94
C ILE A 128 39.35 9.64 14.92
N ALA A 129 38.61 10.69 14.53
CA ALA A 129 37.67 11.40 15.41
C ALA A 129 36.56 10.52 16.00
N ALA A 130 36.16 9.46 15.29
CA ALA A 130 35.18 8.49 15.74
C ALA A 130 35.67 7.64 16.94
N ILE A 131 36.98 7.38 17.02
CA ILE A 131 37.58 6.54 18.07
C ILE A 131 37.87 7.42 19.27
N ARG A 132 37.05 7.35 20.30
CA ARG A 132 37.14 8.21 21.50
C ARG A 132 37.70 7.45 22.70
N THR A 133 37.81 6.12 22.58
CA THR A 133 38.28 5.17 23.58
C THR A 133 39.58 4.53 23.12
N CYS A 134 40.55 4.37 24.02
CA CYS A 134 41.79 3.66 23.74
C CYS A 134 41.51 2.16 23.49
N PRO A 135 41.88 1.60 22.32
CA PRO A 135 41.70 0.17 22.02
C PRO A 135 42.58 -0.76 22.87
N VAL A 136 43.65 -0.24 23.46
CA VAL A 136 44.56 -1.03 24.31
C VAL A 136 44.06 -1.08 25.75
N HIS A 137 43.68 0.08 26.31
CA HIS A 137 43.41 0.22 27.74
C HIS A 137 41.94 0.35 28.12
N ASN A 138 41.03 0.37 27.13
CA ASN A 138 39.60 0.57 27.33
C ASN A 138 39.33 1.75 28.27
N THR A 139 39.82 2.93 27.91
CA THR A 139 39.65 4.18 28.67
C THR A 139 39.36 5.33 27.71
N PRO A 140 38.58 6.34 28.10
CA PRO A 140 38.46 7.55 27.30
C PRO A 140 39.81 8.19 27.00
N PHE A 141 39.95 8.72 25.79
CA PHE A 141 41.03 9.65 25.51
C PHE A 141 40.81 10.94 26.29
N VAL A 142 41.90 11.48 26.82
CA VAL A 142 41.94 12.81 27.42
C VAL A 142 42.35 13.79 26.33
N VAL A 143 41.55 14.83 26.11
CA VAL A 143 41.89 15.93 25.19
C VAL A 143 42.62 17.00 25.99
N LEU A 144 43.92 17.17 25.73
CA LEU A 144 44.78 18.09 26.46
C LEU A 144 44.56 19.55 26.08
N GLU A 145 44.49 19.81 24.78
CA GLU A 145 44.28 21.15 24.22
C GLU A 145 43.31 21.07 23.04
N LYS A 146 42.44 22.09 22.96
CA LYS A 146 41.55 22.38 21.84
C LYS A 146 41.95 23.75 21.28
N ASP A 147 41.69 23.99 20.00
CA ASP A 147 41.93 25.28 19.34
C ASP A 147 43.39 25.73 19.37
N LEU A 148 44.27 24.80 18.96
CA LEU A 148 45.71 25.02 18.86
C LEU A 148 46.05 26.20 17.95
N THR A 149 47.05 26.99 18.36
CA THR A 149 47.60 28.04 17.50
C THR A 149 48.19 27.42 16.23
N PRO A 150 48.09 28.08 15.06
CA PRO A 150 48.63 27.54 13.82
C PRO A 150 50.11 27.11 13.92
N GLN A 151 50.89 27.80 14.74
CA GLN A 151 52.31 27.54 14.96
C GLN A 151 52.56 26.19 15.66
N LEU A 152 51.72 25.79 16.62
CA LEU A 152 51.89 24.55 17.40
C LEU A 152 50.97 23.40 16.93
N LEU A 153 50.12 23.65 15.93
CA LEU A 153 49.25 22.63 15.34
C LEU A 153 50.06 21.39 14.91
N HIS A 154 49.63 20.20 15.35
CA HIS A 154 50.27 18.90 15.14
C HIS A 154 51.58 18.64 15.90
N ASP A 155 52.12 19.61 16.64
CA ASP A 155 53.34 19.44 17.46
C ASP A 155 53.00 18.69 18.77
N TRP A 156 52.66 17.41 18.63
CA TRP A 156 52.01 16.61 19.66
C TRP A 156 52.82 16.49 20.96
N SER A 157 54.12 16.23 20.85
CA SER A 157 55.01 16.03 22.01
C SER A 157 55.21 17.33 22.79
N HIS A 158 55.20 18.49 22.12
CA HIS A 158 55.22 19.80 22.80
C HIS A 158 54.03 19.96 23.76
N HIS A 159 52.83 19.56 23.33
CA HIS A 159 51.63 19.62 24.18
C HIS A 159 51.65 18.56 25.28
N VAL A 160 52.10 17.34 24.97
CA VAL A 160 52.19 16.26 25.96
C VAL A 160 53.18 16.59 27.07
N ALA A 161 54.33 17.21 26.74
CA ALA A 161 55.33 17.62 27.72
C ALA A 161 54.74 18.50 28.85
N LYS A 162 53.77 19.37 28.52
CA LYS A 162 53.05 20.21 29.51
C LYS A 162 52.13 19.41 30.43
N ALA A 163 51.64 18.26 29.97
CA ALA A 163 50.72 17.40 30.71
C ALA A 163 51.44 16.34 31.56
N LEU A 164 52.72 16.03 31.26
CA LEU A 164 53.50 15.02 31.98
C LEU A 164 53.55 15.20 33.50
N PRO A 165 53.70 16.41 34.06
CA PRO A 165 53.69 16.59 35.52
C PRO A 165 52.38 16.14 36.20
N LYS A 166 51.30 16.01 35.43
CA LYS A 166 49.98 15.57 35.91
C LYS A 166 49.64 14.14 35.47
N LEU A 167 50.57 13.41 34.86
CA LEU A 167 50.30 12.11 34.24
C LEU A 167 49.74 11.10 35.24
N ASP A 168 50.30 10.98 36.44
CA ASP A 168 49.84 10.03 37.46
C ASP A 168 48.37 10.30 37.85
N GLN A 169 48.01 11.58 37.97
CA GLN A 169 46.62 11.98 38.23
C GLN A 169 45.70 11.62 37.05
N LEU A 170 46.16 11.84 35.81
CA LEU A 170 45.41 11.48 34.61
C LEU A 170 45.23 9.96 34.47
N VAL A 171 46.22 9.17 34.88
CA VAL A 171 46.14 7.69 34.92
C VAL A 171 45.18 7.23 36.02
N ALA A 172 45.25 7.83 37.21
CA ALA A 172 44.33 7.50 38.31
C ALA A 172 42.86 7.82 37.97
N ASN A 173 42.62 8.91 37.23
CA ASN A 173 41.29 9.32 36.80
C ASN A 173 40.81 8.61 35.51
N ALA A 174 41.62 7.74 34.92
CA ALA A 174 41.30 7.05 33.66
C ALA A 174 40.32 5.88 33.91
N GLU A 175 39.03 6.17 33.82
CA GLU A 175 37.94 5.22 34.02
C GLU A 175 37.91 4.11 32.95
N ALA A 176 37.48 2.92 33.35
CA ALA A 176 37.27 1.82 32.41
C ALA A 176 36.03 2.09 31.53
N ARG A 177 36.22 2.04 30.21
CA ARG A 177 35.18 2.21 29.20
C ARG A 177 35.48 1.30 28.01
N PRO A 178 34.62 0.31 27.71
CA PRO A 178 34.80 -0.53 26.52
C PRO A 178 34.55 0.27 25.24
N LEU A 179 35.10 -0.21 24.13
CA LEU A 179 34.81 0.34 22.81
C LEU A 179 33.33 0.14 22.49
N SER A 180 32.71 1.16 21.88
CA SER A 180 31.40 1.01 21.24
C SER A 180 31.49 0.17 19.97
N GLY A 181 30.35 -0.33 19.47
CA GLY A 181 30.31 -1.10 18.22
C GLY A 181 30.94 -0.36 17.03
N LEU A 182 30.74 0.96 16.92
CA LEU A 182 31.40 1.78 15.90
C LEU A 182 32.92 1.84 16.09
N GLU A 183 33.39 2.02 17.32
CA GLU A 183 34.84 2.11 17.60
C GLU A 183 35.54 0.78 17.29
N THR A 184 34.93 -0.35 17.67
CA THR A 184 35.40 -1.68 17.32
C THR A 184 35.43 -1.85 15.81
N TYR A 185 34.33 -1.52 15.12
CA TYR A 185 34.25 -1.60 13.66
C TYR A 185 35.33 -0.80 12.94
N VAL A 186 35.55 0.46 13.34
CA VAL A 186 36.56 1.32 12.72
C VAL A 186 37.96 0.76 12.99
N THR A 187 38.24 0.30 14.23
CA THR A 187 39.53 -0.28 14.60
C THR A 187 39.83 -1.54 13.78
N ASP A 188 38.85 -2.45 13.66
CA ASP A 188 38.99 -3.68 12.88
C ASP A 188 39.17 -3.38 11.40
N ARG A 189 38.38 -2.46 10.83
CA ARG A 189 38.38 -2.13 9.40
C ARG A 189 39.69 -1.47 8.96
N VAL A 190 40.28 -0.58 9.75
CA VAL A 190 41.57 0.03 9.39
C VAL A 190 42.75 -0.92 9.61
N GLY A 191 42.62 -1.92 10.50
CA GLY A 191 43.66 -2.92 10.75
C GLY A 191 43.67 -4.08 9.75
N HIS A 192 42.48 -4.54 9.33
CA HIS A 192 42.32 -5.78 8.54
C HIS A 192 41.64 -5.55 7.19
N GLY A 193 41.23 -4.32 6.89
CA GLY A 193 40.37 -4.02 5.75
C GLY A 193 38.90 -4.34 6.02
N PRO A 194 38.01 -4.05 5.06
CA PRO A 194 36.59 -4.42 5.16
C PRO A 194 36.44 -5.94 5.13
N VAL A 195 35.68 -6.48 6.09
CA VAL A 195 35.41 -7.94 6.18
C VAL A 195 34.46 -8.40 5.07
N GLY A 196 33.67 -7.48 4.51
CA GLY A 196 32.71 -7.77 3.44
C GLY A 196 31.38 -8.31 3.98
N GLY A 197 30.31 -8.14 3.20
CA GLY A 197 28.97 -8.62 3.54
C GLY A 197 28.18 -7.74 4.51
N ARG A 198 28.78 -6.70 5.11
CA ARG A 198 28.06 -5.68 5.89
C ARG A 198 27.67 -4.50 5.02
N LEU A 199 26.50 -3.90 5.28
CA LEU A 199 26.07 -2.67 4.61
C LEU A 199 27.09 -1.53 4.82
N LEU A 200 27.70 -1.41 5.99
CA LEU A 200 28.71 -0.38 6.26
C LEU A 200 29.97 -0.51 5.39
N ASP A 201 30.30 -1.72 4.94
CA ASP A 201 31.49 -1.97 4.11
C ASP A 201 31.27 -1.54 2.66
N THR A 202 30.02 -1.30 2.23
CA THR A 202 29.75 -0.75 0.91
C THR A 202 30.04 0.74 0.83
N PHE A 203 30.08 1.43 1.98
CA PHE A 203 30.41 2.85 2.05
C PHE A 203 31.92 3.08 2.27
N PRO A 204 32.48 4.18 1.74
CA PRO A 204 33.76 4.69 2.21
C PRO A 204 33.74 4.89 3.73
N LEU A 205 34.83 4.59 4.44
CA LEU A 205 34.85 4.58 5.91
C LEU A 205 34.34 5.90 6.53
N HIS A 206 34.70 7.05 5.96
CA HIS A 206 34.21 8.34 6.48
C HIS A 206 32.69 8.51 6.35
N VAL A 207 32.06 7.91 5.35
CA VAL A 207 30.60 7.89 5.17
C VAL A 207 29.97 6.93 6.15
N ALA A 208 30.57 5.74 6.37
CA ALA A 208 30.10 4.77 7.37
C ALA A 208 30.08 5.39 8.78
N ILE A 209 31.19 6.04 9.18
CA ILE A 209 31.29 6.78 10.45
C ILE A 209 30.19 7.85 10.54
N ALA A 210 30.09 8.69 9.51
CA ALA A 210 29.12 9.78 9.48
C ALA A 210 27.67 9.29 9.52
N ALA A 211 27.36 8.17 8.89
CA ALA A 211 26.05 7.55 8.87
C ALA A 211 25.68 7.04 10.27
N CYS A 212 26.57 6.29 10.92
CA CYS A 212 26.36 5.82 12.28
C CYS A 212 26.17 7.01 13.24
N GLU A 213 27.07 7.99 13.24
CA GLU A 213 26.96 9.17 14.11
C GLU A 213 25.66 9.96 13.85
N LEU A 214 25.23 10.13 12.59
CA LEU A 214 24.01 10.87 12.24
C LEU A 214 22.72 10.14 12.66
N PHE A 215 22.59 8.86 12.29
CA PHE A 215 21.39 8.07 12.58
C PHE A 215 21.28 7.81 14.07
N GLY A 216 22.39 7.50 14.73
CA GLY A 216 22.38 7.29 16.17
C GLY A 216 22.17 8.57 16.97
N ALA A 217 22.62 9.74 16.49
CA ALA A 217 22.26 11.02 17.12
C ALA A 217 20.75 11.26 17.06
N VAL A 218 20.10 10.89 15.95
CA VAL A 218 18.64 10.98 15.82
C VAL A 218 17.92 9.95 16.69
N ALA A 219 18.48 8.75 16.83
CA ALA A 219 17.94 7.72 17.70
C ALA A 219 18.04 8.07 19.19
N ALA A 220 19.18 8.63 19.63
CA ALA A 220 19.49 8.90 21.02
C ALA A 220 18.94 10.26 21.50
N PHE A 221 18.96 11.29 20.66
CA PHE A 221 18.70 12.68 21.06
C PHE A 221 17.50 13.32 20.34
N GLY A 222 16.67 12.50 19.69
CA GLY A 222 15.43 12.91 19.02
C GLY A 222 15.61 13.32 17.56
N ARG A 223 14.54 13.74 16.87
CA ARG A 223 14.55 13.95 15.40
C ARG A 223 15.44 15.09 14.91
N ARG A 224 15.66 16.12 15.72
CA ARG A 224 16.34 17.36 15.31
C ARG A 224 17.42 17.78 16.31
N PRO A 225 18.40 16.91 16.62
CA PRO A 225 19.46 17.27 17.54
C PRO A 225 20.30 18.40 16.95
N ASN A 226 20.89 19.20 17.83
CA ASN A 226 21.89 20.18 17.44
C ASN A 226 23.27 19.52 17.42
N LEU A 227 23.66 18.99 16.27
CA LEU A 227 24.91 18.24 16.10
C LEU A 227 26.16 19.05 16.53
N LYS A 228 26.11 20.38 16.48
CA LYS A 228 27.24 21.24 16.88
C LYS A 228 27.42 21.34 18.40
N GLN A 229 26.40 21.00 19.18
CA GLN A 229 26.41 21.08 20.64
C GLN A 229 26.68 19.73 21.31
N LEU A 230 26.74 18.64 20.54
CA LEU A 230 27.02 17.32 21.08
C LEU A 230 28.47 17.26 21.60
N THR A 231 28.60 16.77 22.83
CA THR A 231 29.86 16.45 23.48
C THR A 231 30.52 15.22 22.85
N ASP A 232 31.80 14.96 23.16
CA ASP A 232 32.48 13.75 22.68
C ASP A 232 31.80 12.47 23.17
N GLU A 233 31.28 12.44 24.39
CA GLU A 233 30.56 11.27 24.89
C GLU A 233 29.21 11.07 24.17
N GLU A 234 28.46 12.16 23.93
CA GLU A 234 27.21 12.07 23.15
C GLU A 234 27.46 11.62 21.71
N TRP A 235 28.55 12.08 21.07
CA TRP A 235 28.94 11.57 19.76
C TRP A 235 29.35 10.10 19.79
N ARG A 236 30.02 9.64 20.85
CA ARG A 236 30.35 8.22 21.03
C ARG A 236 29.07 7.38 21.17
N GLN A 237 28.13 7.83 22.00
CA GLN A 237 26.84 7.18 22.19
C GLN A 237 26.04 7.14 20.89
N ALA A 238 25.98 8.25 20.15
CA ALA A 238 25.38 8.31 18.83
C ALA A 238 26.05 7.33 17.86
N GLY A 239 27.38 7.33 17.78
CA GLY A 239 28.12 6.40 16.93
C GLY A 239 27.77 4.93 17.22
N GLY A 240 27.74 4.54 18.50
CA GLY A 240 27.34 3.20 18.93
C GLY A 240 25.89 2.85 18.55
N ALA A 241 24.93 3.70 18.92
CA ALA A 241 23.51 3.48 18.60
C ALA A 241 23.26 3.41 17.08
N GLY A 242 23.98 4.22 16.30
CA GLY A 242 23.92 4.16 14.85
C GLY A 242 24.54 2.89 14.28
N PHE A 243 25.66 2.42 14.83
CA PHE A 243 26.23 1.14 14.44
C PHE A 243 25.23 0.00 14.64
N ASP A 244 24.51 -0.04 15.77
CA ASP A 244 23.49 -1.06 16.02
C ASP A 244 22.36 -1.02 14.97
N ILE A 245 21.97 0.17 14.50
CA ILE A 245 20.99 0.33 13.41
C ILE A 245 21.52 -0.23 12.09
N PHE A 246 22.78 0.03 11.75
CA PHE A 246 23.37 -0.39 10.48
C PHE A 246 23.88 -1.84 10.47
N ALA A 247 24.18 -2.42 11.64
CA ALA A 247 24.71 -3.77 11.78
C ALA A 247 23.74 -4.84 11.22
N GLY A 248 22.43 -4.60 11.30
CA GLY A 248 21.40 -5.47 10.72
C GLY A 248 21.11 -5.25 9.23
N GLY A 249 21.89 -4.41 8.55
CA GLY A 249 21.76 -4.14 7.11
C GLY A 249 20.60 -3.23 6.74
N SER A 250 20.21 -3.23 5.46
CA SER A 250 19.22 -2.29 4.94
C SER A 250 17.86 -2.41 5.62
N SER A 251 17.45 -3.62 6.02
CA SER A 251 16.17 -3.86 6.68
C SER A 251 16.04 -3.16 8.04
N THR A 252 17.08 -3.15 8.86
CA THR A 252 17.05 -2.48 10.17
C THR A 252 17.10 -0.96 10.02
N VAL A 253 17.82 -0.46 9.01
CA VAL A 253 17.77 0.97 8.65
C VAL A 253 16.36 1.37 8.23
N HIS A 254 15.71 0.60 7.34
CA HIS A 254 14.33 0.86 6.93
C HIS A 254 13.35 0.79 8.11
N ALA A 255 13.49 -0.19 9.00
CA ALA A 255 12.66 -0.29 10.20
C ALA A 255 12.81 0.92 11.13
N PHE A 256 14.02 1.46 11.26
CA PHE A 256 14.25 2.69 12.00
C PHE A 256 13.58 3.91 11.35
N LEU A 257 13.69 4.06 10.03
CA LEU A 257 13.01 5.13 9.28
C LEU A 257 11.47 4.99 9.37
N GLU A 258 10.96 3.76 9.32
CA GLU A 258 9.52 3.46 9.51
C GLU A 258 9.07 3.88 10.93
N LYS A 259 9.84 3.53 11.96
CA LYS A 259 9.59 3.98 13.34
C LYS A 259 9.55 5.50 13.46
N LEU A 260 10.45 6.22 12.76
CA LEU A 260 10.44 7.68 12.73
C LEU A 260 9.17 8.24 12.07
N ARG A 261 8.66 7.59 11.02
CA ARG A 261 7.39 7.96 10.38
C ARG A 261 6.20 7.70 11.30
N ASP A 262 6.14 6.51 11.92
CA ASP A 262 4.99 6.06 12.69
C ASP A 262 4.84 6.79 14.03
N THR A 263 5.96 7.16 14.65
CA THR A 263 5.97 7.91 15.92
C THR A 263 5.93 9.43 15.72
N TYR A 264 5.76 9.91 14.48
CA TYR A 264 5.70 11.34 14.22
C TYR A 264 4.33 11.90 14.62
N ALA A 265 4.32 12.95 15.44
CA ALA A 265 3.11 13.65 15.83
C ALA A 265 2.67 14.58 14.70
N TYR A 266 1.85 14.06 13.79
CA TYR A 266 1.30 14.85 12.68
C TYR A 266 0.42 15.99 13.19
N SER A 267 0.57 17.16 12.58
CA SER A 267 -0.38 18.26 12.79
C SER A 267 -1.72 17.93 12.15
N ARG A 268 -2.72 18.74 12.50
CA ARG A 268 -4.04 18.67 11.86
C ARG A 268 -4.03 19.01 10.37
N SER A 269 -2.93 19.58 9.84
CA SER A 269 -2.83 19.96 8.43
C SER A 269 -2.45 18.78 7.52
N GLY A 270 -1.68 17.80 8.02
CA GLY A 270 -1.25 16.63 7.24
C GLY A 270 -0.38 16.98 6.02
N ASN A 271 0.32 18.12 6.05
CA ASN A 271 1.14 18.60 4.93
C ASN A 271 2.63 18.39 5.18
N GLU A 272 2.98 17.58 6.17
CA GLU A 272 4.36 17.35 6.58
C GLU A 272 5.11 16.48 5.56
N GLY A 273 6.16 17.05 4.96
CA GLY A 273 7.02 16.35 4.03
C GLY A 273 8.11 15.48 4.69
N PRO A 274 8.94 14.79 3.89
CA PRO A 274 10.00 13.88 4.37
C PRO A 274 10.96 14.52 5.38
N GLN A 275 11.29 15.80 5.22
CA GLN A 275 12.15 16.55 6.15
C GLN A 275 11.56 16.65 7.56
N ALA A 276 10.23 16.74 7.70
CA ALA A 276 9.59 16.80 9.00
C ALA A 276 9.71 15.46 9.73
N LEU A 277 9.49 14.36 8.99
CA LEU A 277 9.47 13.00 9.49
C LEU A 277 10.87 12.49 9.89
N LEU A 278 11.83 12.62 8.96
CA LEU A 278 13.19 12.11 9.12
C LEU A 278 14.13 13.12 9.79
N GLY A 279 13.68 14.36 9.97
CA GLY A 279 14.36 15.39 10.73
C GLY A 279 15.78 15.67 10.24
N ARG A 280 16.75 15.55 11.14
CA ARG A 280 18.16 15.88 10.89
C ARG A 280 18.80 14.97 9.85
N ILE A 281 18.33 13.72 9.69
CA ILE A 281 18.83 12.80 8.67
C ILE A 281 18.62 13.40 7.28
N TYR A 282 17.37 13.78 6.98
CA TYR A 282 17.03 14.42 5.71
C TYR A 282 17.82 15.70 5.50
N GLN A 283 17.87 16.58 6.51
CA GLN A 283 18.54 17.88 6.39
C GLN A 283 20.03 17.74 6.06
N VAL A 284 20.73 16.79 6.69
CA VAL A 284 22.17 16.59 6.46
C VAL A 284 22.43 15.96 5.09
N LEU A 285 21.59 15.03 4.65
CA LEU A 285 21.75 14.35 3.36
C LEU A 285 21.37 15.24 2.17
N GLU A 286 20.35 16.08 2.32
CA GLU A 286 19.89 17.00 1.27
C GLU A 286 20.77 18.26 1.18
N PHE A 287 21.05 18.92 2.31
CA PHE A 287 21.68 20.25 2.31
C PHE A 287 23.08 20.29 2.92
N GLY A 288 23.46 19.29 3.72
CA GLY A 288 24.66 19.34 4.56
C GLY A 288 25.92 18.74 3.94
N ARG A 289 25.78 17.97 2.85
CA ARG A 289 26.86 17.22 2.22
C ARG A 289 26.65 17.23 0.71
N GLU A 290 27.59 17.79 -0.05
CA GLU A 290 27.57 17.75 -1.54
C GLU A 290 28.39 16.58 -2.10
N ASP A 291 29.18 15.93 -1.24
CA ASP A 291 30.07 14.83 -1.61
C ASP A 291 29.26 13.64 -2.17
N LYS A 292 29.63 13.18 -3.38
CA LYS A 292 29.02 12.03 -4.07
C LYS A 292 29.25 10.71 -3.35
N SER A 293 30.23 10.65 -2.44
CA SER A 293 30.46 9.48 -1.59
C SER A 293 29.23 9.12 -0.73
N TYR A 294 28.31 10.07 -0.52
CA TYR A 294 27.05 9.86 0.20
C TYR A 294 25.91 9.37 -0.69
N ASP A 295 26.08 9.24 -2.01
CA ASP A 295 24.98 8.90 -2.94
C ASP A 295 24.35 7.55 -2.59
N GLN A 296 25.15 6.56 -2.21
CA GLN A 296 24.60 5.27 -1.80
C GLN A 296 23.74 5.35 -0.52
N LEU A 297 24.11 6.22 0.43
CA LEU A 297 23.31 6.48 1.62
C LEU A 297 22.06 7.31 1.29
N ARG A 298 22.18 8.29 0.38
CA ARG A 298 21.04 9.05 -0.15
C ARG A 298 20.06 8.12 -0.86
N ASP A 299 20.54 7.13 -1.61
CA ASP A 299 19.71 6.15 -2.29
C ASP A 299 18.99 5.25 -1.30
N LEU A 300 19.69 4.74 -0.28
CA LEU A 300 19.07 3.95 0.79
C LEU A 300 17.91 4.69 1.48
N VAL A 301 18.09 5.97 1.81
CA VAL A 301 17.02 6.78 2.44
C VAL A 301 15.99 7.24 1.41
N GLY A 302 16.41 7.53 0.18
CA GLY A 302 15.57 7.97 -0.92
C GLY A 302 14.58 6.90 -1.37
N ASP A 303 15.02 5.64 -1.40
CA ASP A 303 14.17 4.48 -1.71
C ASP A 303 13.10 4.28 -0.64
N PHE A 304 13.44 4.47 0.63
CA PHE A 304 12.44 4.52 1.70
C PHE A 304 11.42 5.65 1.47
N ILE A 305 11.87 6.88 1.16
CA ILE A 305 10.97 8.01 0.90
C ILE A 305 10.03 7.72 -0.29
N ARG A 306 10.58 7.24 -1.41
CA ARG A 306 9.82 6.95 -2.64
C ARG A 306 8.81 5.81 -2.47
N SER A 307 9.11 4.83 -1.62
CA SER A 307 8.25 3.66 -1.40
C SER A 307 7.24 3.83 -0.26
N ARG A 308 7.50 4.73 0.71
CA ARG A 308 6.71 4.85 1.94
C ARG A 308 6.04 6.20 2.15
N LEU A 309 6.35 7.22 1.35
CA LEU A 309 5.76 8.56 1.46
C LEU A 309 5.06 8.95 0.16
N PRO A 310 4.07 9.87 0.20
CA PRO A 310 3.28 10.24 -0.97
C PRO A 310 3.99 11.26 -1.88
N VAL A 311 5.22 10.95 -2.28
CA VAL A 311 6.00 11.72 -3.26
C VAL A 311 5.69 11.26 -4.68
N GLY A 312 5.75 12.14 -5.66
CA GLY A 312 5.47 11.79 -7.06
C GLY A 312 6.05 12.78 -8.07
N PRO A 313 5.59 12.72 -9.33
CA PRO A 313 6.06 13.60 -10.39
C PRO A 313 6.07 15.08 -9.99
N GLY A 314 7.22 15.72 -10.14
CA GLY A 314 7.47 17.11 -9.72
C GLY A 314 8.23 17.25 -8.41
N ASP A 315 8.30 16.18 -7.59
CA ASP A 315 9.13 16.15 -6.38
C ASP A 315 10.57 15.73 -6.72
N ILE A 316 11.53 16.27 -5.96
CA ILE A 316 12.95 15.89 -6.01
C ILE A 316 13.34 15.35 -4.64
N VAL A 317 13.95 14.17 -4.61
CA VAL A 317 14.45 13.52 -3.40
C VAL A 317 15.96 13.32 -3.53
N PHE A 318 16.74 14.03 -2.72
CA PHE A 318 18.21 13.97 -2.74
C PHE A 318 18.80 14.20 -4.14
N GLY A 319 18.30 15.22 -4.84
CA GLY A 319 18.71 15.59 -6.20
C GLY A 319 18.20 14.67 -7.31
N LYS A 320 17.46 13.60 -7.00
CA LYS A 320 16.88 12.69 -8.01
C LYS A 320 15.38 12.97 -8.18
N PRO A 321 14.89 13.26 -9.40
CA PRO A 321 13.47 13.47 -9.63
C PRO A 321 12.69 12.18 -9.37
N VAL A 322 11.49 12.31 -8.82
CA VAL A 322 10.57 11.18 -8.65
C VAL A 322 9.74 11.02 -9.92
N GLU A 323 10.00 9.96 -10.68
CA GLU A 323 9.30 9.72 -11.96
C GLU A 323 7.90 9.12 -11.77
N GLN A 324 7.73 8.28 -10.74
CA GLN A 324 6.49 7.55 -10.51
C GLN A 324 6.09 7.64 -9.04
N ARG A 325 4.79 7.86 -8.81
CA ARG A 325 4.21 7.87 -7.47
C ARG A 325 3.78 6.45 -7.10
N VAL A 326 4.30 5.93 -5.99
CA VAL A 326 3.93 4.60 -5.47
C VAL A 326 2.74 4.69 -4.51
N LEU A 327 2.73 5.71 -3.66
CA LEU A 327 1.66 5.95 -2.69
C LEU A 327 1.01 7.31 -2.93
N HIS A 328 -0.31 7.34 -2.82
CA HIS A 328 -1.08 8.56 -2.71
C HIS A 328 -1.53 8.77 -1.27
N SER A 329 -1.54 10.02 -0.83
CA SER A 329 -2.49 10.47 0.18
C SER A 329 -3.77 10.98 -0.46
N ILE A 330 -4.87 11.06 0.30
CA ILE A 330 -6.14 11.66 -0.18
C ILE A 330 -5.87 13.08 -0.70
N ARG A 331 -4.99 13.83 -0.02
CA ARG A 331 -4.57 15.18 -0.45
C ARG A 331 -3.88 15.15 -1.82
N THR A 332 -2.84 14.33 -1.99
CA THR A 332 -2.09 14.29 -3.26
C THR A 332 -2.96 13.83 -4.43
N LEU A 333 -3.86 12.86 -4.21
CA LEU A 333 -4.80 12.41 -5.23
C LEU A 333 -5.83 13.50 -5.57
N SER A 334 -6.29 14.26 -4.58
CA SER A 334 -7.19 15.40 -4.79
C SER A 334 -6.56 16.48 -5.65
N ILE A 335 -5.29 16.83 -5.39
CA ILE A 335 -4.56 17.82 -6.17
C ILE A 335 -4.39 17.35 -7.62
N GLU A 336 -4.02 16.07 -7.82
CA GLU A 336 -3.78 15.52 -9.16
C GLU A 336 -5.06 15.37 -9.99
N THR A 337 -6.16 14.95 -9.37
CA THR A 337 -7.41 14.63 -10.09
C THR A 337 -8.43 15.78 -10.07
N GLY A 338 -8.20 16.81 -9.26
CA GLY A 338 -9.14 17.92 -9.03
C GLY A 338 -10.40 17.54 -8.22
N LEU A 339 -10.54 16.26 -7.82
CA LEU A 339 -11.69 15.82 -7.03
C LEU A 339 -11.61 16.31 -5.59
N HIS A 340 -12.76 16.74 -5.04
CA HIS A 340 -12.82 17.25 -3.67
C HIS A 340 -12.44 16.18 -2.62
N PRO A 341 -11.57 16.47 -1.63
CA PRO A 341 -11.04 15.47 -0.67
C PRO A 341 -12.12 14.65 0.06
N LYS A 342 -13.19 15.31 0.54
CA LYS A 342 -14.33 14.63 1.20
C LYS A 342 -15.01 13.58 0.31
N ARG A 343 -15.05 13.79 -1.02
CA ARG A 343 -15.63 12.83 -1.98
C ARG A 343 -14.67 11.65 -2.17
N LEU A 344 -13.39 11.94 -2.37
CA LEU A 344 -12.34 10.92 -2.49
C LEU A 344 -12.28 10.01 -1.27
N ARG A 345 -12.30 10.58 -0.05
CA ARG A 345 -12.28 9.80 1.20
C ARG A 345 -13.41 8.76 1.23
N LYS A 346 -14.65 9.18 1.00
CA LYS A 346 -15.82 8.29 1.00
C LYS A 346 -15.71 7.18 -0.05
N LEU A 347 -15.20 7.53 -1.24
CA LEU A 347 -15.02 6.58 -2.32
C LEU A 347 -13.95 5.54 -1.99
N LEU A 348 -12.80 5.99 -1.49
CA LEU A 348 -11.69 5.12 -1.11
C LEU A 348 -12.07 4.20 0.07
N GLN A 349 -12.85 4.71 1.05
CA GLN A 349 -13.43 3.90 2.13
C GLN A 349 -14.38 2.83 1.58
N ALA A 350 -15.33 3.20 0.72
CA ALA A 350 -16.31 2.26 0.16
C ALA A 350 -15.65 1.15 -0.69
N SER A 351 -14.54 1.46 -1.35
CA SER A 351 -13.76 0.50 -2.16
C SER A 351 -12.81 -0.39 -1.34
N GLY A 352 -12.65 -0.14 -0.03
CA GLY A 352 -11.66 -0.84 0.80
C GLY A 352 -10.21 -0.54 0.43
N THR A 353 -9.94 0.62 -0.20
CA THR A 353 -8.59 1.02 -0.62
C THR A 353 -7.81 1.69 0.51
N LEU A 354 -8.51 2.31 1.48
CA LEU A 354 -7.84 2.88 2.65
C LEU A 354 -7.46 1.79 3.66
N PRO A 355 -6.31 1.94 4.34
CA PRO A 355 -5.95 1.05 5.45
C PRO A 355 -6.96 1.09 6.60
N GLU A 356 -7.04 0.00 7.36
CA GLU A 356 -7.81 -0.04 8.61
C GLU A 356 -7.33 1.03 9.60
N GLY A 357 -8.26 1.63 10.36
CA GLY A 357 -7.94 2.72 11.29
C GLY A 357 -7.71 4.10 10.65
N SER A 358 -7.90 4.23 9.34
CA SER A 358 -7.73 5.50 8.61
C SER A 358 -8.83 6.55 8.85
N ASP A 359 -9.92 6.19 9.55
CA ASP A 359 -11.07 7.06 9.80
C ASP A 359 -10.73 8.29 10.64
N GLY A 360 -9.75 8.18 11.55
CA GLY A 360 -9.27 9.28 12.39
C GLY A 360 -8.09 10.05 11.80
N LEU A 361 -7.52 9.59 10.68
CA LEU A 361 -6.34 10.22 10.07
C LEU A 361 -6.74 11.40 9.19
N VAL A 362 -5.91 12.44 9.19
CA VAL A 362 -6.03 13.59 8.28
C VAL A 362 -5.78 13.15 6.84
N ASP A 363 -6.43 13.79 5.87
CA ASP A 363 -6.37 13.43 4.43
C ASP A 363 -4.93 13.27 3.89
N GLY A 364 -3.98 14.07 4.37
CA GLY A 364 -2.57 13.98 3.95
C GLY A 364 -1.82 12.76 4.48
N ASN A 365 -2.32 12.12 5.53
CA ASN A 365 -1.68 10.97 6.18
C ASN A 365 -2.38 9.63 5.84
N CYS A 366 -3.53 9.68 5.19
CA CYS A 366 -4.22 8.49 4.68
C CYS A 366 -3.53 8.00 3.42
N LEU A 367 -2.47 7.20 3.57
CA LEU A 367 -1.69 6.65 2.45
C LEU A 367 -2.31 5.36 1.89
N PHE A 368 -2.29 5.21 0.58
CA PHE A 368 -2.78 4.03 -0.14
C PHE A 368 -2.08 3.89 -1.51
N ASP A 369 -2.25 2.73 -2.14
CA ASP A 369 -1.67 2.41 -3.45
C ASP A 369 -2.08 3.44 -4.53
N ALA A 370 -1.08 4.02 -5.21
CA ALA A 370 -1.32 5.11 -6.13
C ALA A 370 -2.13 4.69 -7.36
N GLN A 371 -1.82 3.53 -7.96
CA GLN A 371 -2.48 3.05 -9.17
C GLN A 371 -3.96 2.74 -8.92
N ARG A 372 -4.26 2.05 -7.81
CA ARG A 372 -5.63 1.75 -7.39
C ARG A 372 -6.42 3.02 -7.09
N GLY A 373 -5.82 3.95 -6.35
CA GLY A 373 -6.42 5.24 -6.03
C GLY A 373 -6.74 6.09 -7.26
N TYR A 374 -5.80 6.19 -8.20
CA TYR A 374 -5.97 6.93 -9.45
C TYR A 374 -7.07 6.32 -10.32
N THR A 375 -7.05 5.00 -10.50
CA THR A 375 -8.07 4.29 -11.31
C THR A 375 -9.47 4.56 -10.78
N LEU A 376 -9.66 4.48 -9.47
CA LEU A 376 -10.91 4.79 -8.78
C LEU A 376 -11.34 6.24 -8.94
N ALA A 377 -10.41 7.19 -8.82
CA ALA A 377 -10.66 8.61 -9.02
C ALA A 377 -11.06 8.92 -10.47
N ALA A 378 -10.36 8.34 -11.46
CA ALA A 378 -10.68 8.50 -12.87
C ALA A 378 -12.10 7.97 -13.19
N GLN A 379 -12.47 6.81 -12.65
CA GLN A 379 -13.84 6.27 -12.76
C GLN A 379 -14.88 7.21 -12.14
N ALA A 380 -14.54 7.86 -11.02
CA ALA A 380 -15.42 8.82 -10.34
C ALA A 380 -15.60 10.13 -11.09
N SER A 381 -14.56 10.58 -11.78
CA SER A 381 -14.64 11.74 -12.67
C SER A 381 -15.49 11.45 -13.91
N ALA A 382 -15.40 10.25 -14.49
CA ALA A 382 -16.24 9.82 -15.62
C ALA A 382 -17.71 9.56 -15.23
N SER A 383 -17.96 9.14 -13.98
CA SER A 383 -19.30 8.82 -13.49
C SER A 383 -20.02 10.07 -12.98
N ALA A 384 -20.53 10.87 -13.93
CA ALA A 384 -21.12 12.18 -13.64
C ALA A 384 -22.59 12.14 -13.20
N PHE A 385 -23.35 11.09 -13.54
CA PHE A 385 -24.80 11.10 -13.35
C PHE A 385 -25.23 10.33 -12.12
N SER A 386 -26.04 10.98 -11.27
CA SER A 386 -26.88 10.28 -10.29
C SER A 386 -27.91 9.41 -11.00
N LEU A 387 -28.53 8.45 -10.28
CA LEU A 387 -29.67 7.69 -10.82
C LEU A 387 -30.75 8.61 -11.43
N ARG A 388 -31.03 9.76 -10.79
CA ARG A 388 -32.01 10.72 -11.31
C ARG A 388 -31.61 11.29 -12.67
N GLU A 389 -30.35 11.70 -12.81
CA GLU A 389 -29.83 12.25 -14.06
C GLU A 389 -29.69 11.18 -15.13
N ALA A 390 -29.28 9.95 -14.77
CA ALA A 390 -29.25 8.82 -15.68
C ALA A 390 -30.64 8.55 -16.30
N GLY A 391 -31.71 8.59 -15.49
CA GLY A 391 -33.07 8.48 -16.03
C GLY A 391 -33.46 9.61 -16.98
N LYS A 392 -33.07 10.85 -16.68
CA LYS A 392 -33.29 11.99 -17.60
C LYS A 392 -32.50 11.80 -18.90
N TYR A 393 -31.24 11.40 -18.79
CA TYR A 393 -30.34 11.16 -19.92
C TYR A 393 -30.86 10.06 -20.86
N LEU A 394 -31.35 8.96 -20.28
CA LEU A 394 -31.97 7.86 -21.02
C LEU A 394 -33.36 8.18 -21.58
N ASN A 395 -33.95 9.33 -21.24
CA ASN A 395 -35.38 9.61 -21.43
C ASN A 395 -36.27 8.48 -20.88
N ALA A 396 -35.95 7.97 -19.68
CA ALA A 396 -36.70 6.93 -19.00
C ALA A 396 -37.49 7.52 -17.81
N PRO A 397 -38.84 7.45 -17.81
CA PRO A 397 -39.66 7.95 -16.70
C PRO A 397 -39.28 7.29 -15.36
N ARG A 398 -39.55 7.97 -14.23
CA ARG A 398 -39.13 7.56 -12.87
C ARG A 398 -39.35 6.06 -12.59
N VAL A 399 -40.57 5.56 -12.84
CA VAL A 399 -40.92 4.15 -12.60
C VAL A 399 -40.12 3.19 -13.47
N GLN A 400 -39.85 3.57 -14.72
CA GLN A 400 -39.11 2.76 -15.69
C GLN A 400 -37.62 2.73 -15.33
N ARG A 401 -37.02 3.88 -15.04
CA ARG A 401 -35.65 3.97 -14.55
C ARG A 401 -35.43 3.12 -13.29
N ASP A 402 -36.31 3.24 -12.30
CA ASP A 402 -36.16 2.48 -11.04
C ASP A 402 -36.27 0.97 -11.27
N ARG A 403 -37.07 0.52 -12.25
CA ARG A 403 -37.13 -0.88 -12.67
C ARG A 403 -35.86 -1.32 -13.37
N LEU A 404 -35.36 -0.55 -14.35
CA LEU A 404 -34.11 -0.85 -15.07
C LEU A 404 -32.92 -1.01 -14.10
N TYR A 405 -32.84 -0.12 -13.10
CA TYR A 405 -31.80 -0.16 -12.08
C TYR A 405 -31.95 -1.38 -11.15
N ARG A 406 -33.14 -1.64 -10.59
CA ARG A 406 -33.38 -2.79 -9.71
C ARG A 406 -33.22 -4.14 -10.41
N ALA A 407 -33.53 -4.20 -11.71
CA ALA A 407 -33.39 -5.38 -12.54
C ALA A 407 -31.94 -5.65 -12.97
N GLY A 408 -31.00 -4.76 -12.62
CA GLY A 408 -29.59 -4.86 -12.99
C GLY A 408 -29.30 -4.59 -14.47
N ILE A 409 -30.23 -3.95 -15.19
CA ILE A 409 -30.09 -3.66 -16.63
C ILE A 409 -29.19 -2.43 -16.85
N ILE A 410 -29.36 -1.41 -16.02
CA ILE A 410 -28.40 -0.30 -15.92
C ILE A 410 -27.63 -0.46 -14.62
N VAL A 411 -26.31 -0.48 -14.70
CA VAL A 411 -25.42 -0.75 -13.57
C VAL A 411 -24.58 0.50 -13.30
N PRO A 412 -24.55 1.01 -12.07
CA PRO A 412 -23.65 2.10 -11.73
C PRO A 412 -22.20 1.61 -11.69
N ARG A 413 -21.26 2.39 -12.24
CA ARG A 413 -19.82 2.11 -12.09
C ARG A 413 -19.36 2.31 -10.64
N ILE A 414 -20.01 3.22 -9.92
CA ILE A 414 -19.74 3.47 -8.51
C ILE A 414 -21.02 3.23 -7.72
N LYS A 415 -21.03 2.16 -6.93
CA LYS A 415 -22.06 1.93 -5.93
C LYS A 415 -21.80 2.78 -4.71
N GLY A 416 -22.80 3.55 -4.31
CA GLY A 416 -22.77 4.27 -3.05
C GLY A 416 -22.82 3.30 -1.88
N SER A 417 -22.08 3.60 -0.80
CA SER A 417 -22.22 2.87 0.46
C SER A 417 -23.56 3.20 1.12
N ALA A 418 -24.05 2.24 1.92
CA ALA A 418 -25.38 2.22 2.54
C ALA A 418 -25.78 3.49 3.33
N HIS A 419 -24.85 4.42 3.60
CA HIS A 419 -25.07 5.52 4.53
C HIS A 419 -24.90 6.93 4.00
N CYS A 420 -24.51 7.23 2.75
CA CYS A 420 -24.54 8.63 2.26
C CYS A 420 -24.14 8.89 0.79
N ALA A 421 -23.63 7.92 0.04
CA ALA A 421 -23.21 8.16 -1.36
C ALA A 421 -24.31 7.70 -2.32
N ALA A 422 -24.64 8.51 -3.33
CA ALA A 422 -25.57 8.10 -4.38
C ALA A 422 -24.82 7.31 -5.46
N ASP A 423 -25.46 6.28 -6.00
CA ASP A 423 -24.95 5.51 -7.13
C ASP A 423 -24.70 6.43 -8.35
N GLN A 424 -23.53 6.27 -8.96
CA GLN A 424 -23.09 7.08 -10.09
C GLN A 424 -22.94 6.25 -11.37
N PHE A 425 -23.43 6.82 -12.46
CA PHE A 425 -23.46 6.24 -13.80
C PHE A 425 -22.58 7.06 -14.74
N ALA A 426 -21.83 6.38 -15.59
CA ALA A 426 -21.07 7.00 -16.65
C ALA A 426 -21.95 7.20 -17.90
N PRO A 427 -21.86 8.36 -18.58
CA PRO A 427 -22.59 8.59 -19.84
C PRO A 427 -22.31 7.49 -20.87
N GLU A 428 -21.07 7.00 -20.98
CA GLU A 428 -20.71 5.97 -21.95
C GLU A 428 -21.49 4.66 -21.76
N ASP A 429 -21.73 4.23 -20.52
CA ASP A 429 -22.50 3.01 -20.23
C ASP A 429 -23.98 3.19 -20.58
N LEU A 430 -24.51 4.39 -20.34
CA LEU A 430 -25.88 4.73 -20.69
C LEU A 430 -26.06 4.79 -22.21
N ASP A 431 -25.07 5.32 -22.93
CA ASP A 431 -25.05 5.34 -24.40
C ASP A 431 -24.91 3.93 -24.98
N ALA A 432 -24.05 3.09 -24.41
CA ALA A 432 -23.91 1.69 -24.81
C ALA A 432 -25.22 0.90 -24.61
N PHE A 433 -25.90 1.14 -23.47
CA PHE A 433 -27.23 0.60 -23.23
C PHE A 433 -28.26 1.09 -24.27
N LEU A 434 -28.30 2.40 -24.57
CA LEU A 434 -29.22 2.94 -25.58
C LEU A 434 -28.91 2.40 -26.98
N ALA A 435 -27.64 2.28 -27.34
CA ALA A 435 -27.21 1.70 -28.62
C ALA A 435 -27.69 0.25 -28.74
N SER A 436 -27.54 -0.55 -27.68
CA SER A 436 -27.99 -1.95 -27.64
C SER A 436 -29.52 -2.06 -27.70
N LEU A 437 -30.23 -1.17 -26.99
CA LEU A 437 -31.70 -1.15 -26.96
C LEU A 437 -32.30 -0.74 -28.32
N LEU A 438 -31.67 0.23 -28.99
CA LEU A 438 -32.15 0.79 -30.26
C LEU A 438 -31.53 0.11 -31.49
N ASP A 439 -30.63 -0.86 -31.28
CA ASP A 439 -30.02 -1.60 -32.38
C ASP A 439 -31.09 -2.22 -33.28
N SER A 440 -30.85 -2.25 -34.58
CA SER A 440 -31.78 -2.84 -35.57
C SER A 440 -33.22 -2.28 -35.58
N ALA A 441 -33.49 -1.15 -34.89
CA ALA A 441 -34.81 -0.52 -34.89
C ALA A 441 -34.99 0.40 -36.10
N ARG A 442 -36.07 0.20 -36.88
CA ARG A 442 -36.35 1.01 -38.08
C ARG A 442 -36.89 2.39 -37.72
N LEU A 443 -36.32 3.45 -38.28
CA LEU A 443 -36.78 4.83 -38.06
C LEU A 443 -38.17 5.06 -38.69
N VAL A 444 -39.09 5.65 -37.92
CA VAL A 444 -40.46 6.02 -38.34
C VAL A 444 -40.80 7.45 -37.92
N ALA A 445 -41.61 8.14 -38.73
CA ALA A 445 -42.04 9.51 -38.44
C ALA A 445 -43.20 9.55 -37.42
N THR A 446 -44.13 8.61 -37.52
CA THR A 446 -45.30 8.48 -36.63
C THR A 446 -45.48 7.03 -36.19
N ALA A 447 -46.04 6.83 -35.00
CA ALA A 447 -46.39 5.48 -34.53
C ALA A 447 -47.60 4.95 -35.30
N GLY A 448 -47.47 3.76 -35.88
CA GLY A 448 -48.58 3.06 -36.55
C GLY A 448 -49.48 2.31 -35.57
N ASP A 449 -50.61 1.80 -36.07
CA ASP A 449 -51.52 0.97 -35.28
C ASP A 449 -50.81 -0.30 -34.77
N GLY A 450 -50.91 -0.56 -33.46
CA GLY A 450 -50.27 -1.70 -32.79
C GLY A 450 -48.80 -1.48 -32.39
N GLN A 451 -48.18 -0.35 -32.77
CA GLN A 451 -46.84 0.04 -32.35
C GLN A 451 -46.90 0.84 -31.06
N VAL A 452 -46.38 0.28 -29.97
CA VAL A 452 -46.51 0.85 -28.63
C VAL A 452 -45.16 0.97 -27.93
N THR A 453 -45.04 1.93 -27.03
CA THR A 453 -43.83 2.08 -26.19
C THR A 453 -43.68 0.92 -25.21
N ILE A 454 -42.46 0.67 -24.69
CA ILE A 454 -42.22 -0.39 -23.69
C ILE A 454 -43.19 -0.34 -22.49
N PRO A 455 -43.48 0.82 -21.86
CA PRO A 455 -44.42 0.87 -20.74
C PRO A 455 -45.86 0.51 -21.15
N GLN A 456 -46.29 0.91 -22.35
CA GLN A 456 -47.61 0.58 -22.89
C GLN A 456 -47.71 -0.91 -23.23
N ALA A 457 -46.68 -1.47 -23.88
CA ALA A 457 -46.57 -2.90 -24.17
C ALA A 457 -46.65 -3.73 -22.88
N ALA A 458 -45.89 -3.36 -21.85
CA ALA A 458 -45.90 -4.01 -20.54
C ALA A 458 -47.31 -4.03 -19.91
N LYS A 459 -48.02 -2.89 -19.97
CA LYS A 459 -49.40 -2.76 -19.46
C LYS A 459 -50.39 -3.63 -20.25
N LEU A 460 -50.29 -3.65 -21.59
CA LEU A 460 -51.25 -4.34 -22.47
C LEU A 460 -50.97 -5.84 -22.64
N ALA A 461 -49.75 -6.28 -22.34
CA ALA A 461 -49.32 -7.67 -22.36
C ALA A 461 -49.17 -8.29 -20.95
N PHE A 462 -49.59 -7.56 -19.90
CA PHE A 462 -49.56 -8.01 -18.49
C PHE A 462 -48.18 -8.52 -18.03
N CYS A 463 -47.11 -7.80 -18.39
CA CYS A 463 -45.75 -8.14 -17.98
C CYS A 463 -44.97 -6.95 -17.45
N MET A 464 -43.75 -7.22 -16.99
CA MET A 464 -42.87 -6.19 -16.46
C MET A 464 -42.07 -5.56 -17.59
N SER A 465 -41.88 -4.25 -17.54
CA SER A 465 -41.10 -3.54 -18.56
C SER A 465 -39.66 -4.06 -18.66
N GLU A 466 -39.06 -4.48 -17.54
CA GLU A 466 -37.75 -5.13 -17.53
C GLU A 466 -37.69 -6.46 -18.30
N ASP A 467 -38.78 -7.24 -18.34
CA ASP A 467 -38.85 -8.49 -19.13
C ASP A 467 -38.78 -8.17 -20.61
N ILE A 468 -39.53 -7.16 -21.05
CA ILE A 468 -39.53 -6.69 -22.45
C ILE A 468 -38.15 -6.17 -22.83
N VAL A 469 -37.52 -5.36 -21.98
CA VAL A 469 -36.17 -4.83 -22.25
C VAL A 469 -35.16 -5.96 -22.40
N ARG A 470 -35.23 -7.01 -21.56
CA ARG A 470 -34.40 -8.20 -21.73
C ARG A 470 -34.67 -8.92 -23.05
N LEU A 471 -35.93 -9.06 -23.47
CA LEU A 471 -36.27 -9.65 -24.77
C LEU A 471 -35.69 -8.85 -25.95
N VAL A 472 -35.63 -7.52 -25.84
CA VAL A 472 -34.99 -6.66 -26.84
C VAL A 472 -33.47 -6.85 -26.84
N LEU A 473 -32.83 -6.82 -25.67
CA LEU A 473 -31.38 -6.97 -25.53
C LEU A 473 -30.89 -8.38 -25.93
N ASP A 474 -31.71 -9.41 -25.70
CA ASP A 474 -31.48 -10.79 -26.12
C ASP A 474 -31.69 -11.00 -27.64
N GLY A 475 -32.17 -9.99 -28.37
CA GLY A 475 -32.47 -10.09 -29.80
C GLY A 475 -33.70 -10.94 -30.15
N LYS A 476 -34.58 -11.23 -29.19
CA LYS A 476 -35.78 -12.07 -29.39
C LYS A 476 -36.95 -11.30 -30.03
N LEU A 477 -36.95 -9.97 -29.91
CA LEU A 477 -37.93 -9.08 -30.54
C LEU A 477 -37.37 -8.53 -31.85
N GLN A 478 -38.02 -8.88 -32.96
CA GLN A 478 -37.57 -8.50 -34.31
C GLN A 478 -38.31 -7.26 -34.81
N ARG A 479 -39.58 -7.09 -34.44
CA ARG A 479 -40.42 -5.98 -34.91
C ARG A 479 -40.31 -4.78 -33.97
N LYS A 480 -39.22 -4.02 -34.16
CA LYS A 480 -38.92 -2.80 -33.41
C LYS A 480 -38.72 -1.59 -34.32
N TRP A 481 -39.21 -0.45 -33.87
CA TRP A 481 -39.09 0.83 -34.55
C TRP A 481 -38.62 1.91 -33.60
N ARG A 482 -38.04 2.97 -34.16
CA ARG A 482 -37.63 4.16 -33.44
C ARG A 482 -38.40 5.36 -33.98
N ILE A 483 -39.15 6.07 -33.12
CA ILE A 483 -39.84 7.29 -33.54
C ILE A 483 -38.86 8.47 -33.61
N ALA A 484 -38.94 9.26 -34.67
CA ALA A 484 -38.04 10.39 -34.89
C ALA A 484 -38.27 11.58 -33.93
N SER A 485 -39.49 11.72 -33.40
CA SER A 485 -39.88 12.83 -32.52
C SER A 485 -39.36 12.73 -31.08
N GLU A 486 -38.84 11.57 -30.68
CA GLU A 486 -38.39 11.29 -29.31
C GLU A 486 -36.97 10.71 -29.30
N ARG A 487 -36.28 10.83 -28.16
CA ARG A 487 -34.95 10.24 -27.94
C ARG A 487 -35.01 9.13 -26.88
N GLY A 488 -34.07 8.19 -26.95
CA GLY A 488 -33.75 7.30 -25.82
C GLY A 488 -34.80 6.22 -25.60
N TYR A 489 -35.01 5.83 -24.35
CA TYR A 489 -35.87 4.71 -23.95
C TYR A 489 -37.31 4.84 -24.46
N MET A 490 -37.90 6.03 -24.38
CA MET A 490 -39.28 6.27 -24.85
C MET A 490 -39.42 6.35 -26.37
N SER A 491 -38.31 6.40 -27.11
CA SER A 491 -38.36 6.43 -28.59
C SER A 491 -38.57 5.04 -29.21
N LEU A 492 -38.38 3.96 -28.44
CA LEU A 492 -38.55 2.60 -28.93
C LEU A 492 -40.02 2.20 -28.96
N LEU A 493 -40.48 1.78 -30.14
CA LEU A 493 -41.80 1.23 -30.38
C LEU A 493 -41.69 -0.26 -30.72
N LEU A 494 -42.63 -1.03 -30.18
CA LEU A 494 -42.69 -2.49 -30.30
C LEU A 494 -44.06 -2.93 -30.82
N ASP A 495 -44.07 -4.04 -31.55
CA ASP A 495 -45.29 -4.71 -31.97
C ASP A 495 -45.96 -5.42 -30.78
N LEU A 496 -47.19 -5.03 -30.46
CA LEU A 496 -47.90 -5.58 -29.30
C LEU A 496 -48.16 -7.08 -29.39
N ASP A 497 -48.40 -7.61 -30.59
CA ASP A 497 -48.73 -9.02 -30.78
C ASP A 497 -47.48 -9.90 -30.70
N GLU A 498 -46.33 -9.42 -31.18
CA GLU A 498 -45.03 -10.05 -30.96
C GLU A 498 -44.70 -10.17 -29.47
N VAL A 499 -44.86 -9.06 -28.73
CA VAL A 499 -44.61 -9.04 -27.28
C VAL A 499 -45.54 -10.03 -26.58
N ARG A 500 -46.84 -10.05 -26.92
CA ARG A 500 -47.79 -11.00 -26.34
C ARG A 500 -47.42 -12.45 -26.62
N ALA A 501 -46.93 -12.76 -27.81
CA ALA A 501 -46.52 -14.12 -28.17
C ALA A 501 -45.33 -14.59 -27.32
N LEU A 502 -44.34 -13.72 -27.09
CA LEU A 502 -43.11 -14.05 -26.35
C LEU A 502 -43.27 -14.04 -24.83
N VAL A 503 -44.23 -13.28 -24.31
CA VAL A 503 -44.46 -13.09 -22.88
C VAL A 503 -45.43 -14.11 -22.28
N ARG A 504 -46.18 -14.82 -23.14
CA ARG A 504 -47.15 -15.86 -22.73
C ARG A 504 -46.48 -16.91 -21.85
N GLY A 505 -47.09 -17.20 -20.72
CA GLY A 505 -46.66 -18.28 -19.84
C GLY A 505 -46.88 -19.65 -20.48
N PRO A 506 -46.18 -20.70 -20.00
CA PRO A 506 -46.40 -22.06 -20.45
C PRO A 506 -47.86 -22.47 -20.23
N ASP A 507 -48.44 -23.16 -21.21
CA ASP A 507 -49.78 -23.73 -21.06
C ASP A 507 -49.74 -24.77 -19.94
N HIS A 508 -50.56 -24.57 -18.92
CA HIS A 508 -50.59 -25.42 -17.74
C HIS A 508 -51.32 -26.75 -17.97
N GLY A 509 -51.93 -26.98 -19.15
CA GLY A 509 -52.59 -28.23 -19.54
C GLY A 509 -53.82 -28.63 -18.70
N GLY A 510 -54.10 -27.91 -17.62
CA GLY A 510 -55.27 -28.06 -16.76
C GLY A 510 -56.51 -27.36 -17.32
N LEU A 511 -57.67 -27.94 -17.06
CA LEU A 511 -58.97 -27.42 -17.49
C LEU A 511 -59.50 -26.43 -16.45
N THR A 512 -59.97 -25.29 -16.92
CA THR A 512 -60.69 -24.29 -16.11
C THR A 512 -62.10 -24.78 -15.77
N CYS A 513 -62.77 -24.18 -14.77
CA CYS A 513 -64.15 -24.52 -14.41
C CYS A 513 -65.13 -24.50 -15.61
N LEU A 514 -64.91 -23.59 -16.58
CA LEU A 514 -65.71 -23.51 -17.80
C LEU A 514 -65.47 -24.71 -18.72
N GLN A 515 -64.21 -25.12 -18.90
CA GLN A 515 -63.88 -26.30 -19.71
C GLN A 515 -64.32 -27.61 -19.03
N ILE A 516 -64.30 -27.68 -17.70
CA ILE A 516 -64.80 -28.83 -16.92
C ILE A 516 -66.32 -28.97 -17.06
N ARG A 517 -67.05 -27.85 -17.05
CA ARG A 517 -68.51 -27.82 -17.29
C ARG A 517 -68.84 -28.56 -18.59
N ASP A 518 -68.15 -28.20 -19.67
CA ASP A 518 -68.40 -28.74 -21.00
C ASP A 518 -67.98 -30.20 -21.09
N LYS A 519 -66.81 -30.56 -20.53
CA LYS A 519 -66.30 -31.93 -20.57
C LYS A 519 -67.16 -32.91 -19.76
N LEU A 520 -67.55 -32.54 -18.53
CA LEU A 520 -68.38 -33.39 -17.67
C LEU A 520 -69.89 -33.26 -17.94
N SER A 521 -70.29 -32.49 -18.97
CA SER A 521 -71.69 -32.21 -19.30
C SER A 521 -72.53 -31.80 -18.08
N THR A 522 -71.97 -30.89 -17.27
CA THR A 522 -72.57 -30.44 -16.01
C THR A 522 -72.74 -28.92 -16.01
N THR A 523 -73.07 -28.31 -14.87
CA THR A 523 -73.12 -26.84 -14.73
C THR A 523 -71.85 -26.30 -14.09
N ALA A 524 -71.51 -25.03 -14.36
CA ALA A 524 -70.34 -24.38 -13.76
C ALA A 524 -70.40 -24.36 -12.21
N LYS A 525 -71.61 -24.30 -11.63
CA LYS A 525 -71.83 -24.40 -10.17
C LYS A 525 -71.44 -25.78 -9.63
N VAL A 526 -71.81 -26.85 -10.33
CA VAL A 526 -71.45 -28.22 -9.94
C VAL A 526 -69.95 -28.45 -10.11
N ALA A 527 -69.35 -27.98 -11.21
CA ALA A 527 -67.89 -28.07 -11.41
C ALA A 527 -67.11 -27.34 -10.29
N ALA A 528 -67.54 -26.13 -9.91
CA ALA A 528 -66.95 -25.39 -8.80
C ALA A 528 -67.18 -26.09 -7.45
N ALA A 529 -68.34 -26.71 -7.22
CA ALA A 529 -68.63 -27.47 -6.01
C ALA A 529 -67.78 -28.75 -5.90
N LEU A 530 -67.53 -29.44 -7.01
CA LEU A 530 -66.64 -30.61 -7.07
C LEU A 530 -65.19 -30.25 -6.72
N ILE A 531 -64.71 -29.09 -7.15
CA ILE A 531 -63.38 -28.58 -6.78
C ILE A 531 -63.37 -28.15 -5.30
N LYS A 532 -64.36 -27.33 -4.87
CA LYS A 532 -64.46 -26.81 -3.50
C LYS A 532 -64.54 -27.90 -2.44
N HIS A 533 -65.22 -29.01 -2.73
CA HIS A 533 -65.35 -30.15 -1.83
C HIS A 533 -64.27 -31.22 -2.03
N GLY A 534 -63.25 -30.95 -2.85
CA GLY A 534 -62.06 -31.81 -3.01
C GLY A 534 -62.29 -33.10 -3.81
N HIS A 535 -63.40 -33.22 -4.54
CA HIS A 535 -63.68 -34.39 -5.39
C HIS A 535 -62.94 -34.33 -6.73
N LEU A 536 -62.58 -33.13 -7.19
CA LEU A 536 -61.58 -32.91 -8.24
C LEU A 536 -60.38 -32.22 -7.60
N LYS A 537 -59.21 -32.87 -7.62
CA LYS A 537 -57.97 -32.25 -7.15
C LYS A 537 -57.61 -31.11 -8.10
N SER A 538 -57.63 -29.88 -7.58
CA SER A 538 -57.23 -28.70 -8.33
C SER A 538 -55.85 -28.22 -7.91
N ILE A 539 -55.16 -27.59 -8.85
CA ILE A 539 -53.93 -26.84 -8.61
C ILE A 539 -54.17 -25.37 -8.93
N THR A 540 -53.53 -24.47 -8.19
CA THR A 540 -53.53 -23.05 -8.51
C THR A 540 -52.33 -22.78 -9.40
N VAL A 541 -52.59 -22.32 -10.62
CA VAL A 541 -51.57 -22.00 -11.62
C VAL A 541 -51.67 -20.53 -12.00
N VAL A 542 -50.57 -19.96 -12.47
CA VAL A 542 -50.54 -18.60 -13.00
C VAL A 542 -51.11 -18.64 -14.42
N ASN A 543 -52.13 -17.84 -14.70
CA ASN A 543 -52.76 -17.79 -16.01
C ASN A 543 -51.73 -17.35 -17.08
N PRO A 544 -51.61 -18.08 -18.20
CA PRO A 544 -50.58 -17.81 -19.22
C PRO A 544 -50.75 -16.47 -19.95
N ILE A 545 -51.94 -15.85 -19.89
CA ILE A 545 -52.28 -14.61 -20.60
C ILE A 545 -52.22 -13.38 -19.68
N ASN A 546 -52.90 -13.42 -18.53
CA ASN A 546 -53.01 -12.26 -17.64
C ASN A 546 -52.18 -12.38 -16.35
N ARG A 547 -51.46 -13.49 -16.17
CA ARG A 547 -50.62 -13.80 -15.01
C ARG A 547 -51.35 -13.76 -13.65
N CYS A 548 -52.68 -13.81 -13.63
CA CYS A 548 -53.46 -13.93 -12.39
C CYS A 548 -53.52 -15.39 -11.91
N PRO A 549 -53.49 -15.65 -10.58
CA PRO A 549 -53.72 -16.99 -10.04
C PRO A 549 -55.09 -17.53 -10.46
N THR A 550 -55.10 -18.66 -11.15
CA THR A 550 -56.31 -19.34 -11.63
C THR A 550 -56.30 -20.79 -11.15
N VAL A 551 -57.45 -21.26 -10.67
CA VAL A 551 -57.61 -22.66 -10.25
C VAL A 551 -57.92 -23.52 -11.48
N VAL A 552 -57.11 -24.54 -11.72
CA VAL A 552 -57.28 -25.49 -12.82
C VAL A 552 -57.27 -26.92 -12.31
N VAL A 553 -57.94 -27.83 -13.02
CA VAL A 553 -57.92 -29.27 -12.71
C VAL A 553 -57.08 -29.98 -13.78
N PRO A 554 -56.05 -30.76 -13.41
CA PRO A 554 -55.25 -31.51 -14.38
C PRO A 554 -56.12 -32.39 -15.28
N ALA A 555 -55.77 -32.49 -16.58
CA ALA A 555 -56.55 -33.30 -17.53
C ALA A 555 -56.66 -34.77 -17.10
N GLU A 556 -55.60 -35.32 -16.49
CA GLU A 556 -55.56 -36.68 -15.94
C GLU A 556 -56.55 -36.88 -14.79
N GLU A 557 -56.71 -35.87 -13.95
CA GLU A 557 -57.63 -35.89 -12.81
C GLU A 557 -59.08 -35.89 -13.29
N VAL A 558 -59.37 -35.11 -14.35
CA VAL A 558 -60.69 -35.14 -15.00
C VAL A 558 -60.93 -36.50 -15.65
N ALA A 559 -59.95 -37.07 -16.36
CA ALA A 559 -60.07 -38.40 -16.97
C ALA A 559 -60.24 -39.52 -15.92
N ARG A 560 -59.55 -39.44 -14.79
CA ARG A 560 -59.78 -40.33 -13.63
C ARG A 560 -61.21 -40.20 -13.13
N PHE A 561 -61.70 -38.96 -12.96
CA PHE A 561 -63.06 -38.72 -12.50
C PHE A 561 -64.12 -39.26 -13.48
N GLU A 562 -63.92 -39.11 -14.79
CA GLU A 562 -64.83 -39.67 -15.82
C GLU A 562 -64.84 -41.21 -15.87
N ARG A 563 -63.70 -41.84 -15.59
CA ARG A 563 -63.56 -43.30 -15.48
C ARG A 563 -64.25 -43.85 -14.23
N GLU A 564 -64.12 -43.17 -13.10
CA GLU A 564 -64.63 -43.68 -11.83
C GLU A 564 -66.11 -43.31 -11.62
N TYR A 565 -66.54 -42.13 -12.09
CA TYR A 565 -67.85 -41.56 -11.82
C TYR A 565 -68.61 -41.20 -13.10
N VAL A 566 -69.93 -41.35 -13.04
CA VAL A 566 -70.86 -40.87 -14.08
C VAL A 566 -71.98 -40.08 -13.42
N SER A 567 -72.34 -38.93 -14.00
CA SER A 567 -73.49 -38.16 -13.52
C SER A 567 -74.79 -38.84 -13.93
N LEU A 568 -75.86 -38.67 -13.13
CA LEU A 568 -77.18 -39.21 -13.48
C LEU A 568 -77.64 -38.76 -14.87
N PHE A 569 -77.36 -37.50 -15.24
CA PHE A 569 -77.72 -36.96 -16.54
C PHE A 569 -76.91 -37.58 -17.68
N ALA A 570 -75.61 -37.79 -17.51
CA ALA A 570 -74.79 -38.49 -18.50
C ALA A 570 -75.25 -39.94 -18.67
N LEU A 571 -75.56 -40.63 -17.57
CA LEU A 571 -76.06 -42.01 -17.58
C LEU A 571 -77.46 -42.11 -18.23
N ALA A 572 -78.35 -41.18 -17.94
CA ALA A 572 -79.69 -41.10 -18.53
C ALA A 572 -79.62 -40.87 -20.05
N ARG A 573 -78.72 -39.98 -20.49
CA ARG A 573 -78.45 -39.72 -21.90
C ARG A 573 -77.86 -40.95 -22.60
N GLN A 574 -76.91 -41.64 -21.97
CA GLN A 574 -76.32 -42.88 -22.51
C GLN A 574 -77.36 -43.99 -22.70
N ARG A 575 -78.35 -44.09 -21.80
CA ARG A 575 -79.42 -45.09 -21.86
C ARG A 575 -80.64 -44.65 -22.69
N GLY A 576 -80.65 -43.44 -23.25
CA GLY A 576 -81.77 -42.90 -24.01
C GLY A 576 -83.07 -42.75 -23.20
N ARG A 577 -82.98 -42.63 -21.86
CA ARG A 577 -84.14 -42.63 -20.96
C ARG A 577 -84.19 -41.37 -20.10
N HIS A 578 -85.39 -41.03 -19.63
CA HIS A 578 -85.58 -39.87 -18.75
C HIS A 578 -84.91 -40.09 -17.38
N PHE A 579 -84.18 -39.09 -16.88
CA PHE A 579 -83.32 -39.19 -15.68
C PHE A 579 -84.05 -39.69 -14.42
N ARG A 580 -85.35 -39.39 -14.26
CA ARG A 580 -86.16 -39.86 -13.13
C ARG A 580 -86.37 -41.37 -13.14
N ALA A 581 -86.53 -41.98 -14.32
CA ALA A 581 -86.70 -43.42 -14.46
C ALA A 581 -85.40 -44.16 -14.12
N VAL A 582 -84.27 -43.65 -14.63
CA VAL A 582 -82.93 -44.20 -14.31
C VAL A 582 -82.60 -44.05 -12.83
N LYS A 583 -82.98 -42.92 -12.20
CA LYS A 583 -82.80 -42.75 -10.76
C LYS A 583 -83.58 -43.77 -9.94
N LYS A 584 -84.86 -44.02 -10.29
CA LYS A 584 -85.70 -44.99 -9.59
C LYS A 584 -85.12 -46.40 -9.71
N GLU A 585 -84.68 -46.79 -10.90
CA GLU A 585 -84.02 -48.08 -11.15
C GLU A 585 -82.75 -48.27 -10.30
N LEU A 586 -81.92 -47.23 -10.18
CA LEU A 586 -80.72 -47.29 -9.34
C LEU A 586 -81.05 -47.38 -7.85
N GLN A 587 -82.12 -46.75 -7.39
CA GLN A 587 -82.60 -46.84 -6.01
C GLN A 587 -83.18 -48.23 -5.71
N ASP A 588 -83.97 -48.79 -6.63
CA ASP A 588 -84.53 -50.13 -6.52
C ASP A 588 -83.41 -51.20 -6.54
N ALA A 589 -82.28 -50.92 -7.20
CA ALA A 589 -81.06 -51.73 -7.20
C ALA A 589 -80.11 -51.45 -6.01
N GLY A 590 -80.48 -50.59 -5.07
CA GLY A 590 -79.69 -50.26 -3.88
C GLY A 590 -78.41 -49.44 -4.13
N VAL A 591 -78.26 -48.82 -5.30
CA VAL A 591 -77.07 -48.05 -5.68
C VAL A 591 -77.23 -46.58 -5.26
N GLU A 592 -76.58 -46.22 -4.16
CA GLU A 592 -76.58 -44.85 -3.63
C GLU A 592 -75.59 -43.91 -4.38
N PRO A 593 -75.91 -42.60 -4.51
CA PRO A 593 -74.98 -41.60 -5.03
C PRO A 593 -73.73 -41.48 -4.16
N VAL A 594 -72.58 -41.34 -4.79
CA VAL A 594 -71.28 -41.35 -4.08
C VAL A 594 -71.00 -40.02 -3.40
N PHE A 595 -71.48 -38.91 -3.98
CA PHE A 595 -71.36 -37.58 -3.40
C PHE A 595 -72.70 -37.09 -2.85
N ASN A 596 -72.66 -36.30 -1.78
CA ASN A 596 -73.87 -35.73 -1.19
C ASN A 596 -74.55 -34.77 -2.19
N PRO A 597 -75.76 -35.09 -2.69
CA PRO A 597 -76.42 -34.30 -3.73
C PRO A 597 -76.75 -32.87 -3.30
N ARG A 598 -76.95 -32.61 -1.99
CA ARG A 598 -77.22 -31.27 -1.45
C ARG A 598 -75.99 -30.36 -1.48
N LYS A 599 -74.79 -30.93 -1.40
CA LYS A 599 -73.52 -30.16 -1.43
C LYS A 599 -73.02 -29.92 -2.86
N ILE A 600 -73.20 -30.89 -3.74
CA ILE A 600 -72.69 -30.83 -5.12
C ILE A 600 -73.70 -30.27 -6.12
N GLY A 601 -75.00 -30.36 -5.83
CA GLY A 601 -76.07 -29.92 -6.73
C GLY A 601 -76.33 -30.87 -7.90
N ALA A 602 -75.68 -32.03 -7.92
CA ALA A 602 -75.87 -33.10 -8.90
C ALA A 602 -75.65 -34.47 -8.24
N THR A 603 -76.21 -35.52 -8.85
CA THR A 603 -76.02 -36.92 -8.42
C THR A 603 -74.99 -37.60 -9.31
N PHE A 604 -73.98 -38.21 -8.68
CA PHE A 604 -72.92 -38.97 -9.33
C PHE A 604 -72.88 -40.38 -8.76
N TYR A 605 -72.68 -41.36 -9.63
CA TYR A 605 -72.60 -42.78 -9.30
C TYR A 605 -71.24 -43.34 -9.69
N ARG A 606 -70.74 -44.31 -8.91
CA ARG A 606 -69.51 -45.04 -9.24
C ARG A 606 -69.81 -46.03 -10.36
N ARG A 607 -69.06 -45.96 -11.46
CA ARG A 607 -69.29 -46.85 -12.63
C ARG A 607 -69.22 -48.32 -12.28
N ARG A 608 -68.29 -48.71 -11.39
CA ARG A 608 -68.15 -50.09 -10.88
C ARG A 608 -69.39 -50.64 -10.16
N HIS A 609 -70.27 -49.78 -9.62
CA HIS A 609 -71.53 -50.22 -9.00
C HIS A 609 -72.67 -50.34 -10.03
N LEU A 610 -72.45 -49.89 -11.27
CA LEU A 610 -73.43 -49.93 -12.35
C LEU A 610 -73.22 -51.14 -13.30
N TYR A 611 -72.01 -51.71 -13.31
CA TYR A 611 -71.62 -52.85 -14.15
C TYR A 611 -70.75 -53.83 -13.33
N PRO A 612 -71.33 -54.77 -12.57
CA PRO A 612 -70.55 -55.69 -11.73
C PRO A 612 -69.67 -56.67 -12.51
N ASP A 613 -70.03 -57.01 -13.76
CA ASP A 613 -69.38 -58.07 -14.56
C ASP A 613 -68.40 -57.57 -15.64
N ALA A 614 -68.01 -56.29 -15.62
CA ALA A 614 -66.97 -55.78 -16.52
C ALA A 614 -65.66 -55.59 -15.75
N GLY A 615 -64.84 -56.65 -15.67
CA GLY A 615 -63.49 -56.56 -15.13
C GLY A 615 -62.59 -55.74 -16.05
N VAL A 616 -62.25 -54.52 -15.61
CA VAL A 616 -60.90 -53.91 -15.46
C VAL A 616 -61.04 -52.72 -14.50
#